data_AF-A0A060YZN2-F1
#
_entry.id   AF-A0A060YZN2-F1
#
_cell.length_a   1.000
_cell.length_b   1.000
_cell.length_c   1.000
_cell.angle_alpha   90.00
_cell.angle_beta   90.00
_cell.angle_gamma   90.00
#
_symmetry.space_group_name_H-M   'P 1'
#
loop_
_entity.id
_entity.type
_entity.pdbx_description
1 polymer ?
#
loop_
_entity_poly.entity_id
_entity_poly.type
_entity_poly.pdbx_seq_one_letter_code
_entity_poly.pdbx_strand_id
1 'polypeptide(L)'
;MGPVIELIAGSYEQIAFGYRVSTGEEEWTATADFTHHAHTASVSAVATSERYIATGSRDETIQIYDMKKRVEHGALLHHDGTISCLEFYGSSHLLSGGQDGLLCVWSTRNWECLKSIRAHK
;
A
#
# COMPACT_ATOMS: atom_id res chain seq x y z
N MET A 1 -19.27 -21.92 7.09
CA MET A 1 -18.98 -20.84 6.12
C MET A 1 -17.72 -20.18 6.62
N GLY A 2 -16.62 -20.29 5.87
CA GLY A 2 -15.32 -19.81 6.34
C GLY A 2 -15.21 -18.29 6.34
N PRO A 3 -14.17 -17.73 6.98
CA PRO A 3 -13.94 -16.30 6.97
C PRO A 3 -13.67 -15.79 5.56
N VAL A 4 -14.14 -14.57 5.30
CA VAL A 4 -13.88 -13.83 4.07
C VAL A 4 -12.76 -12.84 4.33
N ILE A 5 -11.71 -12.89 3.51
CA ILE A 5 -10.58 -11.98 3.56
C ILE A 5 -10.50 -11.16 2.27
N GLU A 6 -10.00 -9.93 2.38
CA GLU A 6 -9.65 -9.12 1.21
C GLU A 6 -8.14 -9.25 0.98
N LEU A 7 -7.79 -9.74 -0.20
CA LEU A 7 -6.41 -9.83 -0.68
C LEU A 7 -6.16 -8.64 -1.61
N ILE A 8 -5.07 -7.91 -1.35
CA ILE A 8 -4.62 -6.82 -2.21
C ILE A 8 -3.22 -7.17 -2.68
N ALA A 9 -2.96 -7.00 -3.97
CA ALA A 9 -1.65 -7.22 -4.55
C ALA A 9 -1.32 -6.17 -5.60
N GLY A 10 -0.02 -5.93 -5.76
CA GLY A 10 0.55 -5.08 -6.80
C GLY A 10 1.20 -5.91 -7.90
N SER A 11 1.30 -5.33 -9.09
CA SER A 11 1.93 -5.94 -10.26
C SER A 11 3.12 -5.15 -10.77
N TYR A 12 4.00 -5.83 -11.51
CA TYR A 12 5.00 -5.18 -12.36
C TYR A 12 4.37 -4.29 -13.43
N GLU A 13 3.14 -4.61 -13.84
CA GLU A 13 2.34 -3.86 -14.82
C GLU A 13 1.65 -2.61 -14.23
N GLN A 14 2.19 -2.05 -13.13
CA GLN A 14 1.75 -0.78 -12.54
C GLN A 14 0.35 -0.80 -11.92
N ILE A 15 -0.24 -1.98 -11.81
CA ILE A 15 -1.61 -2.20 -11.38
C ILE A 15 -1.64 -2.67 -9.93
N ALA A 16 -2.58 -2.12 -9.15
CA ALA A 16 -3.05 -2.69 -7.89
C ALA A 16 -4.39 -3.39 -8.13
N PHE A 17 -4.56 -4.58 -7.58
CA PHE A 17 -5.79 -5.36 -7.72
C PHE A 17 -6.18 -6.01 -6.40
N GLY A 18 -7.50 -6.19 -6.23
CA GLY A 18 -8.11 -6.74 -5.04
C GLY A 18 -8.96 -7.97 -5.35
N TYR A 19 -8.91 -8.97 -4.47
CA TYR A 19 -9.77 -10.14 -4.49
C TYR A 19 -10.46 -10.31 -3.14
N ARG A 20 -11.74 -10.67 -3.18
CA ARG A 20 -12.42 -11.22 -2.01
C ARG A 20 -12.24 -12.73 -2.02
N VAL A 21 -11.62 -13.27 -0.97
CA VAL A 21 -11.30 -14.68 -0.85
C VAL A 21 -12.14 -15.28 0.28
N SER A 22 -12.96 -16.27 -0.04
CA SER A 22 -13.67 -17.08 0.93
C SER A 22 -12.86 -18.34 1.20
N THR A 23 -12.50 -18.55 2.47
CA THR A 23 -11.64 -19.66 2.90
C THR A 23 -12.49 -20.79 3.46
N GLY A 24 -13.07 -21.63 2.59
CA GLY A 24 -13.82 -22.81 3.01
C GLY A 24 -12.92 -23.91 3.57
N GLU A 25 -13.51 -24.87 4.28
CA GLU A 25 -12.78 -26.05 4.79
C GLU A 25 -12.26 -26.96 3.66
N GLU A 26 -12.98 -27.01 2.54
CA GLU A 26 -12.66 -27.89 1.40
C GLU A 26 -12.04 -27.15 0.21
N GLU A 27 -12.40 -25.87 0.00
CA GLU A 27 -11.92 -25.09 -1.15
C GLU A 27 -11.88 -23.58 -0.86
N TRP A 28 -10.92 -22.90 -1.48
CA TRP A 28 -10.79 -21.45 -1.45
C TRP A 28 -11.31 -20.85 -2.75
N THR A 29 -12.25 -19.91 -2.65
CA THR A 29 -12.79 -19.22 -3.83
C THR A 29 -12.40 -17.76 -3.79
N ALA A 30 -11.80 -17.26 -4.87
CA ALA A 30 -11.44 -15.86 -5.04
C ALA A 30 -12.31 -15.20 -6.10
N THR A 31 -12.97 -14.11 -5.75
CA THR A 31 -13.73 -13.25 -6.68
C THR A 31 -13.03 -11.91 -6.81
N ALA A 32 -12.76 -11.47 -8.04
CA ALA A 32 -12.17 -10.16 -8.29
C ALA A 32 -13.04 -9.05 -7.70
N ASP A 33 -12.42 -8.09 -7.00
CA ASP A 33 -13.08 -6.95 -6.37
C ASP A 33 -12.77 -5.66 -7.13
N PHE A 34 -11.48 -5.39 -7.40
CA PHE A 34 -11.08 -4.24 -8.20
C PHE A 34 -9.75 -4.47 -8.93
N THR A 35 -9.54 -3.66 -9.97
CA THR A 35 -8.27 -3.52 -10.69
C THR A 35 -8.07 -2.04 -10.99
N HIS A 36 -6.92 -1.48 -10.65
CA HIS A 36 -6.65 -0.06 -10.77
C HIS A 36 -5.20 0.19 -11.21
N HIS A 37 -5.01 1.09 -12.18
CA HIS A 37 -3.69 1.58 -12.55
C HIS A 37 -3.22 2.57 -11.48
N ALA A 38 -2.46 2.05 -10.52
CA ALA A 38 -2.06 2.79 -9.33
C ALA A 38 -0.85 3.69 -9.59
N HIS A 39 0.08 3.24 -10.43
CA HIS A 39 1.41 3.83 -10.55
C HIS A 39 1.81 4.00 -12.01
N THR A 40 2.94 4.68 -12.25
CA THR A 40 3.55 4.82 -13.58
C THR A 40 4.75 3.89 -13.79
N ALA A 41 5.12 3.15 -12.73
CA ALA A 41 6.11 2.09 -12.75
C ALA A 41 5.64 0.91 -11.88
N SER A 42 6.43 -0.16 -11.81
CA SER A 42 6.07 -1.39 -11.10
C SER A 42 5.77 -1.13 -9.62
N VAL A 43 4.68 -1.69 -9.12
CA VAL A 43 4.37 -1.71 -7.69
C VAL A 43 5.36 -2.65 -6.99
N SER A 44 6.11 -2.12 -6.03
CA SER A 44 7.18 -2.82 -5.32
C SER A 44 6.83 -3.11 -3.86
N ALA A 45 5.88 -2.39 -3.28
CA ALA A 45 5.43 -2.58 -1.90
C ALA A 45 3.93 -2.36 -1.78
N VAL A 46 3.28 -3.10 -0.87
CA VAL A 46 1.88 -2.92 -0.48
C VAL A 46 1.78 -3.08 1.02
N ALA A 47 1.03 -2.19 1.67
CA ALA A 47 0.69 -2.28 3.08
C ALA A 47 -0.80 -2.00 3.28
N THR A 48 -1.40 -2.62 4.30
CA THR A 48 -2.81 -2.45 4.62
C THR A 48 -2.99 -2.13 6.10
N SER A 49 -4.01 -1.34 6.41
CA SER A 49 -4.54 -1.11 7.75
C SER A 49 -6.05 -1.34 7.72
N GLU A 50 -6.74 -1.15 8.85
CA GLU A 50 -8.20 -1.31 8.91
C GLU A 50 -8.97 -0.41 7.92
N ARG A 51 -8.41 0.76 7.57
CA ARG A 51 -9.08 1.73 6.70
C ARG A 51 -8.33 2.03 5.41
N TYR A 52 -7.01 2.02 5.44
CA TYR A 52 -6.19 2.49 4.34
C TYR A 52 -5.33 1.38 3.76
N ILE A 53 -5.16 1.44 2.44
CA ILE A 53 -4.12 0.71 1.72
C ILE A 53 -3.10 1.73 1.27
N ALA A 54 -1.82 1.35 1.32
CA ALA A 54 -0.73 2.08 0.72
C ALA A 54 -0.02 1.17 -0.31
N THR A 55 0.24 1.70 -1.49
CA THR A 55 1.08 1.03 -2.50
C THR A 55 2.30 1.90 -2.81
N GLY A 56 3.46 1.28 -2.90
CA GLY A 56 4.74 1.94 -3.19
C GLY A 56 5.33 1.39 -4.47
N SER A 57 6.05 2.22 -5.21
CA SER A 57 6.48 1.91 -6.57
C SER A 57 7.91 2.37 -6.88
N ARG A 58 8.42 1.87 -8.01
CA ARG A 58 9.63 2.39 -8.66
C ARG A 58 9.50 3.80 -9.22
N ASP A 59 8.27 4.34 -9.26
CA ASP A 59 8.03 5.75 -9.61
C ASP A 59 8.24 6.70 -8.43
N GLU A 60 8.82 6.21 -7.32
CA GLU A 60 9.22 6.99 -6.15
C GLU A 60 8.04 7.52 -5.32
N THR A 61 6.81 7.17 -5.71
CA THR A 61 5.58 7.60 -5.03
C THR A 61 4.98 6.51 -4.17
N ILE A 62 4.20 6.95 -3.18
CA ILE A 62 3.29 6.09 -2.41
C ILE A 62 1.86 6.54 -2.66
N GLN A 63 1.00 5.66 -3.15
CA GLN A 63 -0.43 5.95 -3.35
C GLN A 63 -1.25 5.42 -2.19
N ILE A 64 -2.23 6.21 -1.75
CA ILE A 64 -3.08 5.91 -0.59
C ILE A 64 -4.53 5.75 -1.04
N TYR A 65 -5.18 4.70 -0.56
CA TYR A 65 -6.58 4.39 -0.85
C TYR A 65 -7.38 4.27 0.44
N ASP A 66 -8.54 4.94 0.51
CA ASP A 66 -9.48 4.82 1.63
C ASP A 66 -10.50 3.71 1.34
N MET A 67 -10.34 2.56 2.00
CA MET A 67 -11.18 1.37 1.79
C MET A 67 -12.58 1.49 2.39
N LYS A 68 -12.79 2.42 3.32
CA LYS A 68 -14.12 2.72 3.84
C LYS A 68 -14.95 3.49 2.79
N LYS A 69 -14.31 4.40 2.08
CA LYS A 69 -14.95 5.20 1.02
C LYS A 69 -14.81 4.59 -0.37
N ARG A 70 -13.92 3.60 -0.54
CA ARG A 70 -13.54 2.97 -1.82
C ARG A 70 -13.10 4.01 -2.86
N VAL A 71 -12.24 4.96 -2.43
CA VAL A 71 -11.68 6.01 -3.29
C VAL A 71 -10.17 6.14 -3.09
N GLU A 72 -9.50 6.63 -4.13
CA GLU A 72 -8.13 7.15 -4.00
C GLU A 72 -8.14 8.35 -3.06
N HIS A 73 -7.22 8.35 -2.10
CA HIS A 73 -7.08 9.42 -1.11
C HIS A 73 -6.05 10.47 -1.54
N GLY A 74 -4.95 10.01 -2.16
CA GLY A 74 -3.88 10.85 -2.69
C GLY A 74 -2.53 10.16 -2.66
N ALA A 75 -1.49 10.91 -3.03
CA ALA A 75 -0.12 10.43 -3.15
C ALA A 75 0.83 11.11 -2.15
N LEU A 76 1.84 10.37 -1.69
CA LEU A 76 2.95 10.88 -0.89
C LEU A 76 4.19 10.99 -1.78
N LEU A 77 4.69 12.23 -1.92
CA LEU A 77 5.78 12.60 -2.81
C LEU A 77 6.96 13.15 -1.99
N HIS A 78 7.81 12.25 -1.48
CA HIS A 78 8.94 12.65 -0.62
C HIS A 78 10.21 11.84 -0.85
N HIS A 79 10.07 10.56 -1.23
CA HIS A 79 11.22 9.74 -1.56
C HIS A 79 11.82 10.15 -2.92
N ASP A 80 13.12 9.97 -3.06
CA ASP A 80 13.90 10.18 -4.29
C ASP A 80 14.53 8.84 -4.72
N GLY A 81 13.68 7.83 -4.87
CA GLY A 81 14.06 6.47 -5.20
C GLY A 81 12.93 5.47 -4.95
N THR A 82 13.08 4.27 -5.52
CA THR A 82 12.06 3.20 -5.42
C THR A 82 11.63 2.96 -3.99
N ILE A 83 10.32 2.93 -3.75
CA ILE A 83 9.77 2.51 -2.46
C ILE A 83 9.97 1.01 -2.31
N SER A 84 10.83 0.61 -1.39
CA SER A 84 11.22 -0.80 -1.21
C SER A 84 10.40 -1.50 -0.13
N CYS A 85 9.85 -0.77 0.84
CA CYS A 85 9.00 -1.32 1.88
C CYS A 85 7.96 -0.31 2.38
N LEU A 86 6.83 -0.86 2.85
CA LEU A 86 5.74 -0.12 3.48
C LEU A 86 5.20 -0.95 4.64
N GLU A 87 4.87 -0.30 5.76
CA GLU A 87 4.26 -0.96 6.91
C GLU A 87 3.37 0.01 7.70
N PHE A 88 2.15 -0.39 8.02
CA PHE A 88 1.28 0.39 8.90
C PHE A 88 1.53 0.04 10.37
N TYR A 89 1.71 1.08 11.19
CA TYR A 89 1.68 0.94 12.65
C TYR A 89 0.26 1.23 13.16
N GLY A 90 -0.54 0.17 13.18
CA GLY A 90 -1.98 0.24 13.45
C GLY A 90 -2.67 1.20 12.48
N SER A 91 -3.56 2.05 13.01
CA SER A 91 -4.28 3.04 12.23
C SER A 91 -3.69 4.46 12.31
N SER A 92 -2.51 4.61 12.91
CA SER A 92 -1.94 5.91 13.31
C SER A 92 -0.82 6.43 12.42
N HIS A 93 0.03 5.52 11.94
CA HIS A 93 1.20 5.87 11.15
C HIS A 93 1.42 4.86 10.02
N LEU A 94 2.01 5.36 8.95
CA LEU A 94 2.61 4.54 7.90
C LEU A 94 4.13 4.74 7.97
N LEU A 95 4.88 3.67 7.81
CA LEU A 95 6.33 3.66 7.65
C LEU A 95 6.64 3.33 6.19
N SER A 96 7.59 4.04 5.60
CA SER A 96 8.11 3.73 4.27
C SER A 96 9.62 3.73 4.24
N GLY A 97 10.19 2.86 3.43
CA GLY A 97 11.61 2.84 3.11
C GLY A 97 11.84 2.95 1.62
N GLY A 98 12.85 3.74 1.24
CA GLY A 98 13.21 3.99 -0.15
C GLY A 98 14.65 3.59 -0.49
N GLN A 99 14.94 3.46 -1.78
CA GLN A 99 16.31 3.30 -2.29
C GLN A 99 17.17 4.57 -2.13
N ASP A 100 16.56 5.70 -1.78
CA ASP A 100 17.23 6.94 -1.34
C ASP A 100 17.92 6.81 0.03
N GLY A 101 17.74 5.67 0.70
CA GLY A 101 18.29 5.39 2.03
C GLY A 101 17.50 6.03 3.17
N LEU A 102 16.32 6.59 2.87
CA LEU A 102 15.44 7.19 3.86
C LEU A 102 14.43 6.17 4.40
N LEU A 103 14.17 6.28 5.71
CA LEU A 103 12.96 5.78 6.35
C LEU A 103 12.09 6.99 6.69
N CYS A 104 10.84 6.99 6.22
CA CYS A 104 9.88 8.05 6.48
C CYS A 104 8.74 7.56 7.39
N VAL A 105 8.32 8.44 8.30
CA VAL A 105 7.19 8.22 9.20
C VAL A 105 6.09 9.20 8.84
N TRP A 106 4.93 8.67 8.48
CA TRP A 106 3.79 9.44 7.99
C TRP A 106 2.64 9.38 8.99
N SER A 107 1.95 10.49 9.20
CA SER A 107 0.69 10.48 9.95
C SER A 107 -0.45 10.01 9.06
N THR A 108 -1.28 9.05 9.50
CA THR A 108 -2.50 8.67 8.76
C THR A 108 -3.65 9.67 8.92
N ARG A 109 -3.50 10.65 9.83
CA ARG A 109 -4.54 11.66 10.09
C ARG A 109 -4.60 12.71 8.98
N ASN A 110 -3.44 13.17 8.52
CA ASN A 110 -3.30 14.24 7.55
C ASN A 110 -2.26 13.93 6.45
N TRP A 111 -1.62 12.76 6.49
CA TRP A 111 -0.64 12.30 5.51
C TRP A 111 0.61 13.19 5.38
N GLU A 112 0.93 13.92 6.43
CA GLU A 112 2.19 14.67 6.52
C GLU A 112 3.34 13.72 6.90
N CYS A 113 4.51 13.98 6.31
CA CYS A 113 5.77 13.34 6.73
C CYS A 113 6.21 13.95 8.06
N LEU A 114 6.07 13.18 9.15
CA LEU A 114 6.46 13.60 10.50
C LEU A 114 7.98 13.51 10.70
N LYS A 115 8.61 12.53 10.04
CA LYS A 115 10.04 12.30 10.16
C LYS A 115 10.59 11.66 8.90
N SER A 116 11.76 12.13 8.48
CA SER A 116 12.63 11.45 7.53
C SER A 116 13.95 11.14 8.21
N ILE A 117 14.39 9.89 8.11
CA ILE A 117 15.56 9.34 8.81
C ILE A 117 16.48 8.74 7.76
N ARG A 118 17.70 9.25 7.66
CA ARG A 118 18.73 8.62 6.83
C ARG A 118 19.29 7.39 7.54
N ALA A 119 18.69 6.23 7.25
CA ALA A 119 19.01 4.97 7.90
C ALA A 119 20.12 4.20 7.17
N HIS A 120 20.21 4.37 5.85
CA HIS A 120 21.14 3.63 5.00
C HIS A 120 21.89 4.55 4.03
N LYS A 121 23.02 4.05 3.51
CA LYS A 121 23.88 4.70 2.51
C LYS A 121 23.97 3.84 1.27
#